data_AF-A0A1E1K7P7-F1
#
_entry.id   AF-A0A1E1K7P7-F1
#
_cell.length_a   1.000
_cell.length_b   1.000
_cell.length_c   1.000
_cell.angle_alpha   90.00
_cell.angle_beta   90.00
_cell.angle_gamma   90.00
#
_symmetry.space_group_name_H-M   'P 1'
#
loop_
_entity.id
_entity.type
_entity.pdbx_description
1 polymer ?
#
loop_
_entity_poly.entity_id
_entity_poly.type
_entity_poly.pdbx_seq_one_letter_code
_entity_poly.pdbx_strand_id
1 'polypeptide(L)'
;MMLDPFFAPIPILTETVRPLCEYLSLQSLPLHIHEILFAFSFYHIIFEYLAPPLSSYFLPKQYKKLSSESKLRWNMHCASMVQSCTITLLALWTIDSDDERRNMNLDARMWGYTGAGALVQALATGYFLFDLVVMIRHLDVFGLGMLAHATSCLITYTLGFRPIFNYYGCVFMLYELSTPFLNIHWFFDKMGMTGTRAQLYNGMALLGVFFSCRLVWGAYSSFNIYRDVWDALHLDEPSAKATATVGTMQFAGDRTLPMWLVILYMGGHVTLQVLNVFWFGKMVAAVRKRFVKAPQQNGVKKKL
;
A
#
# COMPACT_ATOMS: atom_id res chain seq x y z
N MET A 1 -0.53 -1.44 25.96
CA MET A 1 -0.62 -0.85 24.61
C MET A 1 0.73 -0.87 23.97
N MET A 2 0.82 -1.46 22.78
CA MET A 2 2.02 -1.34 21.98
C MET A 2 2.11 0.11 21.51
N LEU A 3 2.96 0.87 22.19
CA LEU A 3 3.23 2.27 21.89
C LEU A 3 3.96 2.36 20.55
N ASP A 4 3.95 3.56 19.96
CA ASP A 4 4.85 3.87 18.86
C ASP A 4 6.30 3.60 19.33
N PRO A 5 7.02 2.65 18.71
CA PRO A 5 8.34 2.26 19.16
C PRO A 5 9.48 3.15 18.63
N PHE A 6 9.22 4.07 17.69
CA PHE A 6 10.30 4.76 16.97
C PHE A 6 10.42 6.24 17.34
N PHE A 7 9.32 7.02 17.33
CA PHE A 7 9.43 8.47 17.44
C PHE A 7 8.36 9.09 18.32
N ALA A 8 8.79 9.85 19.34
CA ALA A 8 7.87 10.67 20.11
C ALA A 8 7.30 11.82 19.25
N PRO A 9 6.03 12.22 19.44
CA PRO A 9 5.44 13.35 18.74
C PRO A 9 6.25 14.64 18.95
N ILE A 10 6.48 15.38 17.86
CA ILE A 10 7.21 16.66 17.91
C ILE A 10 6.21 17.78 18.25
N PRO A 11 6.31 18.43 19.43
CA PRO A 11 5.26 19.32 19.93
C PRO A 11 4.90 20.46 18.98
N ILE A 12 5.90 21.10 18.36
CA ILE A 12 5.65 22.21 17.43
C ILE A 12 4.85 21.78 16.20
N LEU A 13 5.10 20.58 15.67
CA LEU A 13 4.38 20.06 14.51
C LEU A 13 2.95 19.68 14.91
N THR A 14 2.80 18.98 16.04
CA THR A 14 1.51 18.59 16.60
C THR A 14 0.61 19.81 16.81
N GLU A 15 1.10 20.85 17.49
CA GLU A 15 0.30 22.06 17.73
C GLU A 15 -0.02 22.83 16.45
N THR A 16 0.88 22.82 15.46
CA THR A 16 0.66 23.51 14.17
C THR A 16 -0.48 22.87 13.38
N VAL A 17 -0.57 21.53 13.35
CA VAL A 17 -1.59 20.84 12.57
C VAL A 17 -2.90 20.62 13.33
N ARG A 18 -2.89 20.75 14.66
CA ARG A 18 -4.04 20.50 15.54
C ARG A 18 -5.32 21.22 15.09
N PRO A 19 -5.34 22.52 14.77
CA PRO A 19 -6.58 23.21 14.39
C PRO A 19 -7.23 22.62 13.13
N LEU A 20 -6.42 22.28 12.13
CA LEU A 20 -6.90 21.64 10.90
C LEU A 20 -7.37 20.21 11.17
N CYS A 21 -6.65 19.46 12.00
CA CYS A 21 -7.00 18.09 12.34
C CYS A 21 -8.30 18.02 13.14
N GLU A 22 -8.54 18.95 14.06
CA GLU A 22 -9.80 19.05 14.81
C GLU A 22 -10.97 19.40 13.88
N TYR A 23 -10.77 20.38 12.99
CA TYR A 23 -11.78 20.74 11.97
C TYR A 23 -12.12 19.56 11.05
N LEU A 24 -11.11 18.80 10.63
CA LEU A 24 -11.25 17.61 9.80
C LEU A 24 -11.47 16.33 10.61
N SER A 25 -11.70 16.38 11.93
CA SER A 25 -11.88 15.21 12.81
C SER A 25 -10.78 14.13 12.71
N LEU A 26 -9.56 14.48 12.31
CA LEU A 26 -8.39 13.60 12.19
C LEU A 26 -7.66 13.49 13.53
N GLN A 27 -8.33 12.95 14.54
CA GLN A 27 -7.92 13.05 15.95
C GLN A 27 -6.54 12.48 16.26
N SER A 28 -6.15 11.38 15.60
CA SER A 28 -4.84 10.74 15.85
C SER A 28 -3.72 11.27 14.94
N LEU A 29 -4.03 12.03 13.88
CA LEU A 29 -3.02 12.53 12.94
C LEU A 29 -1.96 13.43 13.60
N PRO A 30 -2.31 14.38 14.49
CA PRO A 30 -1.31 15.24 15.13
C PRO A 30 -0.22 14.46 15.89
N LEU A 31 -0.51 13.25 16.35
CA LEU A 31 0.45 12.38 17.03
C LEU A 31 1.45 11.75 16.07
N HIS A 32 1.14 11.67 14.78
CA HIS A 32 1.93 10.96 13.77
C HIS A 32 2.38 11.85 12.59
N ILE A 33 2.16 13.16 12.69
CA ILE A 33 2.49 14.10 11.59
C ILE A 33 3.98 14.05 11.24
N HIS A 34 4.86 13.89 12.23
CA HIS A 34 6.30 13.79 12.00
C HIS A 34 6.66 12.52 11.22
N GLU A 35 5.98 11.39 11.46
CA GLU A 35 6.17 10.15 10.70
C GLU A 35 5.69 10.28 9.25
N ILE A 36 4.55 10.93 9.02
CA ILE A 36 4.02 11.19 7.68
C ILE A 36 5.02 12.04 6.88
N LEU A 37 5.49 13.14 7.48
CA LEU A 37 6.45 14.06 6.85
C LEU A 37 7.81 13.39 6.64
N PHE A 38 8.26 12.57 7.60
CA PHE A 38 9.47 11.77 7.47
C PHE A 38 9.36 10.80 6.29
N ALA A 39 8.31 9.98 6.24
CA ALA A 39 8.11 9.02 5.17
C ALA A 39 8.02 9.70 3.80
N PHE A 40 7.22 10.76 3.68
CA PHE A 40 7.13 11.56 2.44
C PHE A 40 8.51 12.04 1.98
N SER A 41 9.26 12.67 2.88
CA SER A 41 10.58 13.23 2.57
C SER A 41 11.59 12.14 2.22
N PHE A 42 11.57 11.03 2.96
CA PHE A 42 12.45 9.89 2.76
C PHE A 42 12.28 9.28 1.36
N TYR A 43 11.05 9.00 0.94
CA TYR A 43 10.79 8.43 -0.38
C TYR A 43 11.02 9.43 -1.51
N HIS A 44 10.72 10.71 -1.28
CA HIS A 44 11.09 11.78 -2.22
C HIS A 44 12.60 11.86 -2.43
N ILE A 45 13.38 11.76 -1.35
CA ILE A 45 14.84 11.74 -1.41
C ILE A 45 15.35 10.52 -2.17
N ILE A 46 14.78 9.34 -1.93
CA ILE A 46 15.14 8.14 -2.69
C ILE A 46 14.88 8.36 -4.18
N PHE A 47 13.70 8.85 -4.54
CA PHE A 47 13.28 9.01 -5.93
C PHE A 47 14.09 10.07 -6.70
N GLU A 48 14.23 11.27 -6.14
CA GLU A 48 14.81 12.41 -6.85
C GLU A 48 16.34 12.47 -6.70
N TYR A 49 16.89 12.05 -5.55
CA TYR A 49 18.28 12.33 -5.18
C TYR A 49 19.17 11.09 -4.97
N LEU A 50 18.64 9.93 -4.56
CA LEU A 50 19.48 8.73 -4.34
C LEU A 50 19.43 7.76 -5.52
N ALA A 51 18.25 7.43 -6.03
CA ALA A 51 18.11 6.43 -7.09
C ALA A 51 18.87 6.80 -8.37
N PRO A 52 18.82 8.04 -8.91
CA PRO A 52 19.56 8.38 -10.12
C PRO A 52 21.09 8.25 -10.01
N PRO A 53 21.79 8.87 -9.03
CA PRO A 53 23.24 8.78 -8.95
C PRO A 53 23.71 7.37 -8.58
N LEU A 54 23.05 6.68 -7.64
CA LEU A 54 23.43 5.32 -7.26
C LEU A 54 23.27 4.35 -8.43
N SER A 55 22.15 4.43 -9.16
CA SER A 55 21.93 3.58 -10.34
C SER A 55 22.90 3.90 -11.48
N SER A 56 23.26 5.17 -11.65
CA SER A 56 24.26 5.59 -12.63
C SER A 56 25.67 5.11 -12.29
N TYR A 57 25.99 4.96 -11.01
CA TYR A 57 27.28 4.50 -10.52
C TYR A 57 27.41 2.98 -10.55
N PHE A 58 26.44 2.26 -9.99
CA PHE A 58 26.48 0.79 -9.90
C PHE A 58 26.10 0.09 -11.21
N LEU A 59 25.20 0.68 -12.00
CA LEU A 59 24.68 0.09 -13.24
C LEU A 59 24.81 1.05 -14.44
N PRO A 60 26.02 1.58 -14.73
CA PRO A 60 26.21 2.64 -15.71
C PRO A 60 25.80 2.22 -17.12
N LYS A 61 26.02 0.95 -17.49
CA LYS A 61 25.73 0.44 -18.83
C LYS A 61 24.23 0.27 -19.09
N GLN A 62 23.46 -0.04 -18.06
CA GLN A 62 22.02 -0.28 -18.12
C GLN A 62 21.28 1.04 -17.93
N TYR A 63 21.51 1.73 -16.82
CA TYR A 63 20.73 2.91 -16.43
C TYR A 63 20.94 4.10 -17.38
N LYS A 64 22.19 4.39 -17.80
CA LYS A 64 22.46 5.55 -18.67
C LYS A 64 21.80 5.45 -20.05
N LYS A 65 21.60 4.22 -20.55
CA LYS A 65 20.95 3.94 -21.85
C LYS A 65 19.42 4.07 -21.81
N LEU A 66 18.81 4.12 -20.62
CA LEU A 66 17.37 4.24 -20.50
C LEU A 66 16.87 5.61 -20.99
N SER A 67 15.68 5.62 -21.58
CA SER A 67 14.95 6.86 -21.88
C SER A 67 14.62 7.61 -20.59
N SER A 68 14.34 8.92 -20.70
CA SER A 68 13.94 9.74 -19.54
C SER A 68 12.74 9.14 -18.78
N GLU A 69 11.73 8.65 -19.49
CA GLU A 69 10.58 7.96 -18.90
C GLU A 69 10.97 6.66 -18.18
N SER A 70 11.86 5.85 -18.78
CA SER A 70 12.31 4.61 -18.15
C SER A 70 13.18 4.87 -16.91
N LYS A 71 13.93 5.99 -16.88
CA LYS A 71 14.66 6.42 -15.69
C LYS A 71 13.72 6.86 -14.57
N LEU A 72 12.65 7.59 -14.88
CA LEU A 72 11.62 7.94 -13.89
C LEU A 72 10.96 6.68 -13.30
N ARG A 73 10.58 5.72 -14.15
CA ARG A 73 10.05 4.43 -13.71
C ARG A 73 11.06 3.64 -12.88
N TRP A 74 12.33 3.65 -13.27
CA TRP A 74 13.41 3.02 -12.52
C TRP A 74 13.52 3.58 -11.10
N ASN A 75 13.54 4.90 -10.97
CA ASN A 75 13.63 5.57 -9.67
C ASN A 75 12.40 5.26 -8.80
N MET A 76 11.22 5.23 -9.41
CA MET A 76 9.99 4.81 -8.72
C MET A 76 10.07 3.36 -8.24
N HIS A 77 10.60 2.43 -9.05
CA HIS A 77 10.82 1.05 -8.63
C HIS A 77 11.85 0.91 -7.50
N CYS A 78 12.85 1.81 -7.42
CA CYS A 78 13.76 1.86 -6.27
C CYS A 78 13.04 2.32 -5.00
N ALA A 79 12.28 3.42 -5.06
CA ALA A 79 11.52 3.94 -3.92
C ALA A 79 10.48 2.91 -3.43
N SER A 80 9.70 2.33 -4.34
CA SER A 80 8.68 1.33 -4.00
C SER A 80 9.28 0.01 -3.52
N MET A 81 10.50 -0.35 -3.92
CA MET A 81 11.19 -1.52 -3.35
C MET A 81 11.48 -1.32 -1.87
N VAL A 82 12.06 -0.16 -1.52
CA VAL A 82 12.35 0.17 -0.11
C VAL A 82 11.05 0.22 0.69
N GLN A 83 10.02 0.88 0.15
CA GLN A 83 8.74 0.99 0.83
C GLN A 83 8.09 -0.36 1.06
N SER A 84 7.93 -1.17 0.01
CA SER A 84 7.14 -2.40 0.10
C SER A 84 7.80 -3.42 1.02
N CYS A 85 9.13 -3.52 1.03
CA CYS A 85 9.87 -4.32 2.01
C CYS A 85 9.66 -3.80 3.44
N THR A 86 9.85 -2.49 3.65
CA THR A 86 9.78 -1.88 4.99
C THR A 86 8.37 -2.00 5.59
N ILE A 87 7.35 -1.56 4.84
CA ILE A 87 6.00 -1.48 5.36
C ILE A 87 5.38 -2.85 5.59
N THR A 88 5.74 -3.84 4.76
CA THR A 88 5.25 -5.20 4.90
C THR A 88 5.86 -5.89 6.12
N LEU A 89 7.16 -5.70 6.35
CA LEU A 89 7.82 -6.23 7.56
C LEU A 89 7.22 -5.61 8.82
N LEU A 90 7.02 -4.29 8.84
CA LEU A 90 6.38 -3.61 9.96
C LEU A 90 4.93 -4.05 10.16
N ALA A 91 4.13 -4.16 9.10
CA ALA A 91 2.75 -4.61 9.19
C ALA A 91 2.65 -6.04 9.72
N LEU A 92 3.49 -6.97 9.23
CA LEU A 92 3.52 -8.34 9.74
C LEU A 92 3.96 -8.40 11.20
N TRP A 93 4.99 -7.64 11.57
CA TRP A 93 5.45 -7.54 12.95
C TRP A 93 4.36 -6.99 13.89
N THR A 94 3.67 -5.92 13.48
CA THR A 94 2.53 -5.36 14.25
C THR A 94 1.38 -6.37 14.34
N ILE A 95 1.06 -7.09 13.26
CA ILE A 95 0.00 -8.12 13.28
C ILE A 95 0.33 -9.26 14.25
N ASP A 96 1.60 -9.66 14.33
CA ASP A 96 2.07 -10.76 15.18
C ASP A 96 2.26 -10.34 16.65
N SER A 97 2.87 -9.17 16.88
CA SER A 97 3.32 -8.72 18.21
C SER A 97 2.30 -7.86 18.97
N ASP A 98 1.34 -7.23 18.29
CA ASP A 98 0.35 -6.38 18.95
C ASP A 98 -0.86 -7.21 19.44
N ASP A 99 -0.73 -7.73 20.67
CA ASP A 99 -1.78 -8.51 21.32
C ASP A 99 -3.09 -7.71 21.53
N GLU A 100 -3.02 -6.39 21.72
CA GLU A 100 -4.24 -5.58 21.86
C GLU A 100 -5.00 -5.54 20.53
N ARG A 101 -4.28 -5.29 19.43
CA ARG A 101 -4.84 -5.33 18.09
C ARG A 101 -5.43 -6.71 17.78
N ARG A 102 -4.70 -7.80 18.09
CA ARG A 102 -5.15 -9.19 17.82
C ARG A 102 -6.44 -9.55 18.55
N ASN A 103 -6.65 -9.02 19.75
CA ASN A 103 -7.80 -9.32 20.58
C ASN A 103 -8.97 -8.32 20.41
N MET A 104 -8.92 -7.43 19.40
CA MET A 104 -9.99 -6.47 19.13
C MET A 104 -11.31 -7.17 18.73
N ASN A 105 -12.36 -6.87 19.50
CA ASN A 105 -13.75 -7.20 19.14
C ASN A 105 -14.25 -6.29 18.00
N LEU A 106 -15.51 -6.43 17.61
CA LEU A 106 -16.08 -5.66 16.50
C LEU A 106 -15.92 -4.14 16.69
N ASP A 107 -16.31 -3.65 17.86
CA ASP A 107 -16.24 -2.24 18.25
C ASP A 107 -14.79 -1.72 18.20
N ALA A 108 -13.85 -2.46 18.78
CA ALA A 108 -12.43 -2.08 18.77
C ALA A 108 -11.78 -2.22 17.37
N ARG A 109 -12.24 -3.13 16.51
CA ARG A 109 -11.75 -3.19 15.11
C ARG A 109 -12.21 -1.99 14.29
N MET A 110 -13.39 -1.47 14.61
CA MET A 110 -13.95 -0.28 13.96
C MET A 110 -13.28 0.98 14.47
N TRP A 111 -13.28 1.26 15.78
CA TRP A 111 -12.83 2.55 16.33
C TRP A 111 -11.55 2.51 17.18
N GLY A 112 -11.03 1.32 17.42
CA GLY A 112 -9.85 1.13 18.27
C GLY A 112 -8.58 1.68 17.64
N TYR A 113 -7.66 2.06 18.50
CA TYR A 113 -6.37 2.64 18.18
C TYR A 113 -5.25 1.86 18.88
N THR A 114 -4.18 1.62 18.14
CA THR A 114 -2.90 1.12 18.67
C THR A 114 -1.77 1.97 18.10
N GLY A 115 -0.75 2.27 18.91
CA GLY A 115 0.38 3.10 18.46
C GLY A 115 1.14 2.45 17.32
N ALA A 116 1.45 1.15 17.42
CA ALA A 116 2.12 0.41 16.34
C ALA A 116 1.28 0.31 15.05
N GLY A 117 -0.05 0.14 15.16
CA GLY A 117 -0.93 0.17 13.99
C GLY A 117 -1.00 1.54 13.34
N ALA A 118 -1.05 2.60 14.15
CA ALA A 118 -1.06 3.99 13.68
C ALA A 118 0.26 4.42 13.04
N LEU A 119 1.40 3.95 13.55
CA LEU A 119 2.71 4.12 12.90
C LEU A 119 2.72 3.53 11.48
N VAL A 120 2.28 2.28 11.31
CA VAL A 120 2.21 1.64 9.97
C VAL A 120 1.31 2.47 9.06
N GLN A 121 0.18 2.95 9.57
CA GLN A 121 -0.72 3.83 8.83
C GLN A 121 -0.08 5.18 8.47
N ALA A 122 0.73 5.77 9.35
CA ALA A 122 1.40 7.05 9.13
C ALA A 122 2.53 6.96 8.10
N LEU A 123 3.38 5.95 8.22
CA LEU A 123 4.44 5.69 7.23
C LEU A 123 3.86 5.42 5.84
N ALA A 124 2.74 4.70 5.78
CA ALA A 124 2.02 4.48 4.54
C ALA A 124 1.36 5.73 3.98
N THR A 125 0.71 6.53 4.82
CA THR A 125 0.13 7.83 4.42
C THR A 125 1.20 8.73 3.81
N GLY A 126 2.37 8.83 4.44
CA GLY A 126 3.49 9.61 3.92
C GLY A 126 4.02 9.10 2.58
N TYR A 127 4.12 7.77 2.40
CA TYR A 127 4.47 7.19 1.11
C TYR A 127 3.42 7.46 0.04
N PHE A 128 2.13 7.27 0.32
CA PHE A 128 1.07 7.49 -0.67
C PHE A 128 0.87 8.96 -1.01
N LEU A 129 1.22 9.88 -0.09
CA LEU A 129 1.30 11.30 -0.40
C LEU A 129 2.43 11.58 -1.40
N PHE A 130 3.61 10.98 -1.19
CA PHE A 130 4.71 11.03 -2.14
C PHE A 130 4.30 10.44 -3.49
N ASP A 131 3.67 9.27 -3.48
CA ASP A 131 3.23 8.55 -4.69
C ASP A 131 2.23 9.40 -5.47
N LEU A 132 1.24 10.00 -4.80
CA LEU A 132 0.27 10.89 -5.44
C LEU A 132 0.94 12.09 -6.11
N VAL A 133 1.87 12.75 -5.43
CA VAL A 133 2.62 13.89 -6.00
C VAL A 133 3.37 13.48 -7.26
N VAL A 134 4.04 12.32 -7.25
CA VAL A 134 4.76 11.81 -8.43
C VAL A 134 3.79 11.42 -9.55
N MET A 135 2.68 10.76 -9.22
CA MET A 135 1.65 10.37 -10.21
C MET A 135 1.00 11.58 -10.88
N ILE A 136 0.81 12.69 -10.15
CA ILE A 136 0.30 13.95 -10.72
C ILE A 136 1.37 14.60 -11.61
N ARG A 137 2.61 14.71 -11.13
CA ARG A 137 3.73 15.37 -11.84
C ARG A 137 4.09 14.66 -13.16
N HIS A 138 3.96 13.34 -13.19
CA HIS A 138 4.37 12.49 -14.31
C HIS A 138 3.21 11.61 -14.81
N LEU A 139 2.02 12.20 -14.91
CA LEU A 139 0.80 11.48 -15.29
C LEU A 139 0.88 10.86 -16.70
N ASP A 140 1.55 11.55 -17.62
CA ASP A 140 1.85 11.08 -18.97
C ASP A 140 2.69 9.80 -18.96
N VAL A 141 3.60 9.67 -17.99
CA VAL A 141 4.46 8.50 -17.83
C VAL A 141 3.72 7.36 -17.14
N PHE A 142 3.08 7.59 -15.99
CA PHE A 142 2.52 6.51 -15.16
C PHE A 142 1.07 6.13 -15.49
N GLY A 143 0.28 7.09 -15.97
CA GLY A 143 -1.10 6.90 -16.40
C GLY A 143 -2.14 6.90 -15.27
N LEU A 144 -3.41 7.02 -15.69
CA LEU A 144 -4.56 7.21 -14.78
C LEU A 144 -4.77 6.07 -13.78
N GLY A 145 -4.42 4.82 -14.14
CA GLY A 145 -4.58 3.69 -13.23
C GLY A 145 -3.73 3.80 -11.96
N MET A 146 -2.50 4.31 -12.10
CA MET A 146 -1.63 4.55 -10.94
C MET A 146 -2.05 5.79 -10.15
N LEU A 147 -2.57 6.83 -10.82
CA LEU A 147 -3.14 7.99 -10.14
C LEU A 147 -4.36 7.60 -9.28
N ALA A 148 -5.26 6.77 -9.83
CA ALA A 148 -6.42 6.24 -9.10
C ALA A 148 -5.99 5.39 -7.90
N HIS A 149 -4.94 4.58 -8.06
CA HIS A 149 -4.32 3.83 -6.97
C HIS A 149 -3.80 4.75 -5.86
N ALA A 150 -2.90 5.69 -6.19
CA ALA A 150 -2.29 6.59 -5.21
C ALA A 150 -3.34 7.43 -4.47
N THR A 151 -4.35 7.93 -5.19
CA THR A 151 -5.47 8.68 -4.61
C THR A 151 -6.28 7.82 -3.63
N SER A 152 -6.64 6.60 -4.04
CA SER A 152 -7.44 5.69 -3.20
C SER A 152 -6.70 5.28 -1.93
N CYS A 153 -5.40 4.98 -2.06
CA CYS A 153 -4.54 4.67 -0.93
C CYS A 153 -4.41 5.88 0.01
N LEU A 154 -4.11 7.08 -0.51
CA LEU A 154 -3.97 8.25 0.34
C LEU A 154 -5.26 8.58 1.10
N ILE A 155 -6.41 8.53 0.44
CA ILE A 155 -7.71 8.79 1.07
C ILE A 155 -7.97 7.76 2.18
N THR A 156 -7.86 6.47 1.89
CA THR A 156 -8.18 5.41 2.87
C THR A 156 -7.25 5.46 4.09
N TYR A 157 -5.95 5.65 3.89
CA TYR A 157 -4.99 5.73 5.00
C TYR A 157 -5.09 7.05 5.79
N THR A 158 -5.40 8.17 5.13
CA THR A 158 -5.64 9.45 5.83
C THR A 158 -6.92 9.40 6.66
N LEU A 159 -7.99 8.81 6.11
CA LEU A 159 -9.25 8.64 6.84
C LEU A 159 -9.08 7.76 8.07
N GLY A 160 -8.11 6.85 8.09
CA GLY A 160 -7.79 6.04 9.27
C GLY A 160 -7.38 6.86 10.51
N PHE A 161 -7.02 8.15 10.35
CA PHE A 161 -6.76 9.04 11.48
C PHE A 161 -8.03 9.68 12.05
N ARG A 162 -9.13 9.65 11.31
CA ARG A 162 -10.47 9.79 11.88
C ARG A 162 -10.78 8.44 12.48
N PRO A 163 -10.67 8.27 13.81
CA PRO A 163 -10.37 7.03 14.54
C PRO A 163 -11.29 5.86 14.20
N ILE A 164 -11.06 5.31 13.00
CA ILE A 164 -11.88 4.34 12.31
C ILE A 164 -10.92 3.53 11.44
N PHE A 165 -11.06 2.21 11.43
CA PHE A 165 -10.30 1.30 10.56
C PHE A 165 -8.77 1.22 10.78
N ASN A 166 -8.24 1.71 11.92
CA ASN A 166 -6.82 1.56 12.26
C ASN A 166 -6.38 0.08 12.25
N TYR A 167 -7.23 -0.83 12.78
CA TYR A 167 -7.05 -2.27 12.72
C TYR A 167 -6.78 -2.79 11.29
N TYR A 168 -7.56 -2.28 10.33
CA TYR A 168 -7.53 -2.68 8.93
C TYR A 168 -6.34 -2.07 8.16
N GLY A 169 -5.76 -0.98 8.65
CA GLY A 169 -4.57 -0.35 8.05
C GLY A 169 -3.42 -1.34 7.85
N CYS A 170 -3.10 -2.14 8.87
CA CYS A 170 -2.07 -3.20 8.78
C CYS A 170 -2.52 -4.37 7.89
N VAL A 171 -3.80 -4.73 7.92
CA VAL A 171 -4.36 -5.87 7.16
C VAL A 171 -4.24 -5.64 5.67
N PHE A 172 -4.62 -4.45 5.19
CA PHE A 172 -4.57 -4.12 3.76
C PHE A 172 -3.17 -3.72 3.28
N MET A 173 -2.26 -3.39 4.20
CA MET A 173 -0.86 -3.16 3.85
C MET A 173 -0.17 -4.41 3.28
N LEU A 174 -0.68 -5.60 3.62
CA LEU A 174 -0.18 -6.86 3.09
C LEU A 174 -0.34 -6.99 1.56
N TYR A 175 -1.07 -6.08 0.89
CA TYR A 175 -1.06 -5.99 -0.57
C TYR A 175 0.34 -5.68 -1.13
N GLU A 176 1.19 -5.02 -0.35
CA GLU A 176 2.55 -4.69 -0.74
C GLU A 176 3.50 -5.90 -0.74
N LEU A 177 3.11 -7.06 -0.18
CA LEU A 177 3.90 -8.30 -0.24
C LEU A 177 4.31 -8.69 -1.66
N SER A 178 3.48 -8.40 -2.66
CA SER A 178 3.77 -8.74 -4.05
C SER A 178 4.72 -7.76 -4.75
N THR A 179 4.82 -6.54 -4.23
CA THR A 179 5.51 -5.41 -4.88
C THR A 179 7.03 -5.63 -5.01
N PRO A 180 7.75 -6.23 -4.05
CA PRO A 180 9.16 -6.59 -4.24
C PRO A 180 9.38 -7.49 -5.45
N PHE A 181 8.54 -8.52 -5.62
CA PHE A 181 8.63 -9.44 -6.77
C PHE A 181 8.31 -8.72 -8.08
N LEU A 182 7.36 -7.79 -8.07
CA LEU A 182 7.02 -6.96 -9.23
C LEU A 182 8.22 -6.10 -9.65
N ASN A 183 8.84 -5.42 -8.69
CA ASN A 183 10.00 -4.57 -8.90
C ASN A 183 11.20 -5.38 -9.43
N ILE A 184 11.52 -6.53 -8.80
CA ILE A 184 12.58 -7.44 -9.29
C ILE A 184 12.27 -7.90 -10.72
N HIS A 185 11.02 -8.26 -11.03
CA HIS A 185 10.64 -8.70 -12.36
C HIS A 185 10.86 -7.61 -13.41
N TRP A 186 10.51 -6.36 -13.06
CA TRP A 186 10.72 -5.20 -13.91
C TRP A 186 12.21 -4.88 -14.10
N PHE A 187 13.01 -4.94 -13.04
CA PHE A 187 14.46 -4.75 -13.14
C PHE A 187 15.11 -5.80 -14.04
N PHE A 188 14.70 -7.07 -13.96
CA PHE A 188 15.19 -8.09 -14.89
C PHE A 188 14.91 -7.74 -16.36
N ASP A 189 13.77 -7.14 -16.68
CA ASP A 189 13.48 -6.67 -18.03
C ASP A 189 14.46 -5.57 -18.46
N LYS A 190 14.66 -4.55 -17.61
CA LYS A 190 15.54 -3.41 -17.94
C LYS A 190 17.03 -3.72 -17.91
N MET A 191 17.43 -4.78 -17.22
CA MET A 191 18.81 -5.25 -17.21
C MET A 191 19.13 -6.23 -18.35
N GLY A 192 18.18 -6.52 -19.25
CA GLY A 192 18.38 -7.48 -20.34
C GLY A 192 18.43 -8.93 -19.88
N MET A 193 17.87 -9.23 -18.70
CA MET A 193 17.78 -10.58 -18.13
C MET A 193 16.46 -11.28 -18.49
N THR A 194 15.78 -10.78 -19.53
CA THR A 194 14.52 -11.36 -19.99
C THR A 194 14.72 -12.78 -20.50
N GLY A 195 13.92 -13.72 -20.01
CA GLY A 195 14.00 -15.15 -20.36
C GLY A 195 14.96 -15.98 -19.52
N THR A 196 15.69 -15.37 -18.57
CA THR A 196 16.55 -16.12 -17.64
C THR A 196 15.73 -16.97 -16.66
N ARG A 197 16.34 -18.04 -16.11
CA ARG A 197 15.72 -18.85 -15.03
C ARG A 197 15.38 -18.00 -13.81
N ALA A 198 16.20 -16.99 -13.49
CA ALA A 198 15.95 -16.06 -12.40
C ALA A 198 14.65 -15.26 -12.62
N GLN A 199 14.44 -14.70 -13.83
CA GLN A 199 13.20 -14.00 -14.15
C GLN A 199 11.99 -14.94 -14.16
N LEU A 200 12.16 -16.19 -14.59
CA LEU A 200 11.09 -17.19 -14.55
C LEU A 200 10.66 -17.51 -13.11
N TYR A 201 11.60 -17.87 -12.23
CA TYR A 201 11.29 -18.17 -10.83
C TYR A 201 10.67 -16.98 -10.12
N ASN A 202 11.22 -15.78 -10.31
CA ASN A 202 10.63 -14.55 -9.77
C ASN A 202 9.23 -14.27 -10.36
N GLY A 203 9.01 -14.56 -11.65
CA GLY A 203 7.70 -14.43 -12.27
C GLY A 203 6.64 -15.37 -11.68
N MET A 204 7.01 -16.61 -11.35
CA MET A 204 6.12 -17.54 -10.65
C MET A 204 5.83 -17.07 -9.21
N ALA A 205 6.86 -16.62 -8.49
CA ALA A 205 6.69 -16.05 -7.16
C ALA A 205 5.79 -14.81 -7.18
N LEU A 206 6.00 -13.89 -8.13
CA LEU A 206 5.16 -12.72 -8.33
C LEU A 206 3.69 -13.10 -8.51
N LEU A 207 3.38 -14.03 -9.42
CA LEU A 207 2.00 -14.46 -9.65
C LEU A 207 1.38 -15.11 -8.40
N GLY A 208 2.12 -15.98 -7.73
CA GLY A 208 1.65 -16.68 -6.54
C GLY A 208 1.38 -15.74 -5.38
N VAL A 209 2.33 -14.84 -5.07
CA VAL A 209 2.20 -13.87 -3.99
C VAL A 209 1.13 -12.85 -4.31
N PHE A 210 1.09 -12.30 -5.53
CA PHE A 210 0.04 -11.35 -5.95
C PHE A 210 -1.35 -11.96 -5.83
N PHE A 211 -1.55 -13.18 -6.34
CA PHE A 211 -2.83 -13.88 -6.21
C PHE A 211 -3.22 -14.07 -4.73
N SER A 212 -2.27 -14.52 -3.91
CA SER A 212 -2.52 -14.83 -2.50
C SER A 212 -2.83 -13.58 -1.68
N CYS A 213 -1.99 -12.54 -1.74
CA CYS A 213 -2.15 -11.37 -0.87
C CYS A 213 -3.19 -10.37 -1.38
N ARG A 214 -3.33 -10.18 -2.70
CA ARG A 214 -4.25 -9.16 -3.26
C ARG A 214 -5.63 -9.71 -3.61
N LEU A 215 -5.71 -10.94 -4.12
CA LEU A 215 -7.00 -11.50 -4.55
C LEU A 215 -7.66 -12.35 -3.46
N VAL A 216 -6.93 -13.29 -2.86
CA VAL A 216 -7.49 -14.16 -1.82
C VAL A 216 -7.61 -13.42 -0.49
N TRP A 217 -6.48 -13.01 0.10
CA TRP A 217 -6.46 -12.28 1.36
C TRP A 217 -7.18 -10.94 1.25
N GLY A 218 -7.03 -10.26 0.12
CA GLY A 218 -7.73 -9.01 -0.12
C GLY A 218 -9.24 -9.15 -0.17
N ALA A 219 -9.79 -10.11 -0.91
CA ALA A 219 -11.23 -10.34 -0.92
C ALA A 219 -11.76 -10.76 0.46
N TYR A 220 -11.03 -11.62 1.17
CA TYR A 220 -11.39 -12.03 2.54
C TYR A 220 -11.42 -10.82 3.50
N SER A 221 -10.39 -9.97 3.44
CA SER A 221 -10.28 -8.78 4.29
C SER A 221 -11.34 -7.73 3.93
N SER A 222 -11.63 -7.55 2.64
CA SER A 222 -12.73 -6.70 2.17
C SER A 222 -14.08 -7.19 2.68
N PHE A 223 -14.35 -8.50 2.67
CA PHE A 223 -15.57 -9.05 3.25
C PHE A 223 -15.67 -8.74 4.75
N ASN A 224 -14.59 -8.90 5.51
CA ASN A 224 -14.58 -8.62 6.95
C ASN A 224 -14.87 -7.15 7.27
N ILE A 225 -14.23 -6.20 6.57
CA ILE A 225 -14.51 -4.78 6.82
C ILE A 225 -15.92 -4.38 6.39
N TYR A 226 -16.45 -4.95 5.31
CA TYR A 226 -17.84 -4.69 4.89
C TYR A 226 -18.85 -5.25 5.90
N ARG A 227 -18.59 -6.44 6.45
CA ARG A 227 -19.39 -7.01 7.54
C ARG A 227 -19.31 -6.15 8.79
N ASP A 228 -18.11 -5.77 9.22
CA ASP A 228 -17.93 -4.96 10.44
C ASP A 228 -18.59 -3.58 10.31
N VAL A 229 -18.54 -2.95 9.12
CA VAL A 229 -19.29 -1.71 8.83
C VAL A 229 -20.80 -1.94 8.85
N TRP A 230 -21.28 -3.03 8.23
CA TRP A 230 -22.69 -3.37 8.22
C TRP A 230 -23.22 -3.55 9.64
N ASP A 231 -22.50 -4.33 10.45
CA ASP A 231 -22.83 -4.61 11.84
C ASP A 231 -22.80 -3.31 12.66
N ALA A 232 -21.79 -2.45 12.48
CA ALA A 232 -21.70 -1.15 13.15
C ALA A 232 -22.85 -0.18 12.80
N LEU A 233 -23.50 -0.34 11.63
CA LEU A 233 -24.62 0.49 11.18
C LEU A 233 -25.99 -0.06 11.60
N HIS A 234 -26.11 -1.35 11.89
CA HIS A 234 -27.40 -2.02 12.09
C HIS A 234 -27.56 -2.69 13.46
N LEU A 235 -26.48 -2.90 14.20
CA LEU A 235 -26.50 -3.49 15.53
C LEU A 235 -26.31 -2.36 16.55
N ASP A 236 -27.41 -1.89 17.14
CA ASP A 236 -27.47 -0.82 18.16
C ASP A 236 -26.83 -1.21 19.52
N GLU A 237 -26.28 -2.42 19.66
CA GLU A 237 -25.73 -2.90 20.92
C GLU A 237 -24.21 -2.74 20.94
N PRO A 238 -23.65 -1.90 21.84
CA PRO A 238 -22.23 -1.93 22.15
C PRO A 238 -21.90 -3.36 22.59
N SER A 239 -21.10 -4.08 21.80
CA SER A 239 -20.71 -5.46 22.07
C SER A 239 -20.15 -5.60 23.50
N ALA A 240 -21.00 -6.05 24.42
CA ALA A 240 -20.75 -6.19 25.86
C ALA A 240 -19.69 -7.28 26.21
N LYS A 241 -18.96 -7.79 25.22
CA LYS A 241 -17.94 -8.82 25.38
C LYS A 241 -16.63 -8.39 24.68
N ALA A 242 -15.90 -7.47 25.30
CA ALA A 242 -14.47 -7.58 25.52
C ALA A 242 -14.00 -6.42 26.38
N THR A 243 -12.98 -6.71 27.18
CA THR A 243 -12.10 -5.79 27.90
C THR A 243 -11.34 -4.91 26.91
N ALA A 244 -12.03 -4.04 26.14
CA ALA A 244 -11.35 -2.98 25.43
C ALA A 244 -10.71 -2.10 26.50
N THR A 245 -9.40 -2.23 26.66
CA THR A 245 -8.64 -1.44 27.62
C THR A 245 -8.94 0.03 27.33
N VAL A 246 -9.23 0.83 28.35
CA VAL A 246 -9.63 2.25 28.21
C VAL A 246 -8.73 3.02 27.23
N GLY A 247 -7.44 2.65 27.14
CA GLY A 247 -6.50 3.23 26.17
C GLY A 247 -6.80 2.93 24.70
N THR A 248 -7.26 1.73 24.33
CA THR A 248 -7.49 1.34 22.92
C THR A 248 -8.62 2.15 22.28
N MET A 249 -9.60 2.59 23.07
CA MET A 249 -10.75 3.36 22.59
C MET A 249 -10.60 4.87 22.83
N GLN A 250 -9.39 5.37 23.12
CA GLN A 250 -9.15 6.76 23.53
C GLN A 250 -9.60 7.83 22.51
N PHE A 251 -9.67 7.48 21.23
CA PHE A 251 -10.14 8.36 20.16
C PHE A 251 -11.56 8.01 19.67
N ALA A 252 -12.21 6.99 20.22
CA ALA A 252 -13.46 6.46 19.66
C ALA A 252 -14.65 7.45 19.68
N GLY A 253 -14.54 8.56 20.43
CA GLY A 253 -15.53 9.65 20.42
C GLY A 253 -16.96 9.16 20.66
N ASP A 254 -17.90 9.67 19.85
CA ASP A 254 -19.32 9.30 19.85
C ASP A 254 -19.63 8.05 19.00
N ARG A 255 -18.60 7.41 18.43
CA ARG A 255 -18.70 6.23 17.54
C ARG A 255 -19.63 6.44 16.34
N THR A 256 -19.90 7.69 15.97
CA THR A 256 -20.71 7.97 14.80
C THR A 256 -19.97 7.53 13.53
N LEU A 257 -20.72 6.94 12.59
CA LEU A 257 -20.19 6.50 11.31
C LEU A 257 -20.87 7.27 10.17
N PRO A 258 -20.43 8.50 9.85
CA PRO A 258 -21.03 9.30 8.80
C PRO A 258 -20.98 8.59 7.45
N MET A 259 -22.11 8.57 6.73
CA MET A 259 -22.22 7.76 5.52
C MET A 259 -21.28 8.19 4.39
N TRP A 260 -20.96 9.48 4.31
CA TRP A 260 -19.97 9.97 3.35
C TRP A 260 -18.57 9.39 3.60
N LEU A 261 -18.19 9.15 4.88
CA LEU A 261 -16.90 8.58 5.24
C LEU A 261 -16.84 7.11 4.83
N VAL A 262 -17.93 6.38 5.09
CA VAL A 262 -18.09 5.00 4.62
C VAL A 262 -17.98 4.94 3.10
N ILE A 263 -18.71 5.78 2.38
CA ILE A 263 -18.67 5.82 0.92
C ILE A 263 -17.26 6.10 0.39
N LEU A 264 -16.55 7.08 0.94
CA LEU A 264 -15.20 7.41 0.50
C LEU A 264 -14.21 6.28 0.79
N TYR A 265 -14.22 5.74 2.01
CA TYR A 265 -13.30 4.68 2.40
C TYR A 265 -13.57 3.39 1.61
N MET A 266 -14.84 2.96 1.56
CA MET A 266 -15.24 1.75 0.85
C MET A 266 -15.06 1.90 -0.66
N GLY A 267 -15.36 3.07 -1.23
CA GLY A 267 -15.11 3.38 -2.64
C GLY A 267 -13.63 3.32 -3.00
N GLY A 268 -12.74 3.82 -2.13
CA GLY A 268 -11.30 3.65 -2.27
C GLY A 268 -10.89 2.18 -2.29
N HIS A 269 -11.41 1.37 -1.37
CA HIS A 269 -11.15 -0.08 -1.33
C HIS A 269 -11.65 -0.83 -2.56
N VAL A 270 -12.87 -0.53 -3.01
CA VAL A 270 -13.42 -1.12 -4.24
C VAL A 270 -12.52 -0.78 -5.44
N THR A 271 -12.07 0.47 -5.54
CA THR A 271 -11.13 0.89 -6.59
C THR A 271 -9.84 0.08 -6.55
N LEU A 272 -9.24 -0.10 -5.37
CA LEU A 272 -8.03 -0.90 -5.20
C LEU A 272 -8.25 -2.38 -5.59
N GLN A 273 -9.39 -2.97 -5.23
CA GLN A 273 -9.71 -4.34 -5.61
C GLN A 273 -9.91 -4.51 -7.12
N VAL A 274 -10.61 -3.58 -7.76
CA VAL A 274 -10.77 -3.57 -9.23
C VAL A 274 -9.41 -3.47 -9.92
N LEU A 275 -8.53 -2.58 -9.44
CA LEU A 275 -7.18 -2.44 -9.98
C LEU A 275 -6.34 -3.72 -9.79
N ASN A 276 -6.45 -4.39 -8.63
CA ASN A 276 -5.78 -5.65 -8.37
C ASN A 276 -6.20 -6.75 -9.37
N VAL A 277 -7.51 -6.90 -9.61
CA VAL A 277 -8.03 -7.85 -10.60
C VAL A 277 -7.56 -7.48 -12.02
N PHE A 278 -7.61 -6.19 -12.37
CA PHE A 278 -7.16 -5.70 -13.67
C PHE A 278 -5.68 -5.99 -13.92
N TRP A 279 -4.80 -5.68 -12.96
CA TRP A 279 -3.37 -5.94 -13.07
C TRP A 279 -3.05 -7.42 -13.10
N PHE A 280 -3.75 -8.25 -12.31
CA PHE A 280 -3.60 -9.71 -12.39
C PHE A 280 -3.98 -10.23 -13.78
N GLY A 281 -5.09 -9.75 -14.35
CA GLY A 281 -5.49 -10.07 -15.72
C GLY A 281 -4.40 -9.71 -16.75
N LYS A 282 -3.77 -8.53 -16.59
CA LYS A 282 -2.63 -8.13 -17.44
C LYS A 282 -1.41 -9.04 -17.28
N MET A 283 -1.08 -9.45 -16.06
CA MET A 283 0.02 -10.40 -15.81
C MET A 283 -0.25 -11.76 -16.46
N VAL A 284 -1.45 -12.32 -16.30
CA VAL A 284 -1.85 -13.58 -16.93
C VAL A 284 -1.82 -13.46 -18.46
N ALA A 285 -2.32 -12.36 -19.02
CA ALA A 285 -2.27 -12.12 -20.46
C ALA A 285 -0.82 -12.03 -20.99
N ALA A 286 0.08 -11.37 -20.25
CA ALA A 286 1.50 -11.30 -20.61
C ALA A 286 2.16 -12.68 -20.62
N VAL A 287 1.82 -13.55 -19.66
CA VAL A 287 2.29 -14.93 -19.59
C VAL A 287 1.74 -15.75 -20.77
N ARG A 288 0.42 -15.69 -21.04
CA ARG A 288 -0.20 -16.41 -22.16
C ARG A 288 0.44 -16.04 -23.51
N LYS A 289 0.73 -14.76 -23.74
CA LYS A 289 1.40 -14.29 -24.97
C LYS A 289 2.78 -14.92 -25.18
N ARG A 290 3.48 -15.31 -24.11
CA ARG A 290 4.79 -16.00 -24.21
C ARG A 290 4.66 -17.46 -24.63
N PHE A 291 3.53 -18.11 -24.32
CA PHE A 291 3.25 -19.50 -24.72
C PHE A 291 2.58 -19.62 -26.09
N VAL A 292 1.93 -18.56 -26.59
CA VAL A 292 1.19 -18.58 -27.88
C VAL A 292 2.07 -18.24 -29.11
N LYS A 293 3.41 -18.17 -28.98
CA LYS A 293 4.35 -18.23 -30.12
C LYS A 293 5.16 -19.54 -30.02
N ALA A 294 5.09 -20.52 -30.94
CA ALA A 294 4.91 -20.45 -32.40
C ALA A 294 4.06 -21.62 -32.98
N PRO A 295 3.21 -21.39 -33.99
CA PRO A 295 2.99 -22.39 -35.03
C PRO A 295 4.30 -22.50 -35.81
N GLN A 296 4.82 -23.73 -35.95
CA GLN A 296 5.91 -24.02 -36.88
C GLN A 296 5.51 -23.46 -38.26
N GLN A 297 6.28 -22.51 -38.80
CA GLN A 297 6.36 -22.37 -40.24
C GLN A 297 6.97 -23.67 -40.75
N ASN A 298 6.12 -24.67 -41.02
CA ASN A 298 6.52 -25.84 -41.77
C ASN A 298 7.01 -25.31 -43.12
N GLY A 299 8.33 -25.39 -43.29
CA GLY A 299 8.98 -25.04 -44.53
C GLY A 299 8.34 -25.81 -45.66
N VAL A 300 7.63 -25.10 -46.53
CA VAL A 300 7.38 -25.56 -47.89
C VAL A 300 8.73 -25.54 -48.59
N LYS A 301 9.49 -26.63 -48.43
CA LYS A 301 10.57 -26.97 -49.33
C LYS A 301 9.95 -27.22 -50.70
N LYS A 302 10.46 -26.50 -51.70
CA LYS A 302 10.26 -26.71 -53.14
C LYS A 302 10.24 -28.20 -53.52
N LYS A 303 9.26 -28.57 -54.35
CA LYS A 303 9.31 -29.53 -55.46
C LYS A 303 8.44 -28.87 -56.55
N LEU A 304 8.83 -28.66 -57.80
CA LEU A 304 9.95 -29.02 -58.65
C LEU A 304 10.40 -27.75 -59.40
#